data_AF-A0A378XC93-F1
#
_entry.id   AF-A0A378XC93-F1
#
_cell.length_a   1.000
_cell.length_b   1.000
_cell.length_c   1.000
_cell.angle_alpha   90.00
_cell.angle_beta   90.00
_cell.angle_gamma   90.00
#
_symmetry.space_group_name_H-M   'P 1'
#
loop_
_entity.id
_entity.type
_entity.pdbx_description
1 polymer ?
#
loop_
_entity_poly.entity_id
_entity_poly.type
_entity_poly.pdbx_seq_one_letter_code
_entity_poly.pdbx_strand_id
1 'polypeptide(L)'
;MKKYLLAIESAASESSVAILELTSPSAAEEGGSFVVGRHWSAFNRSGSLDHAEQLLPMIDSLLAEAEIAKTDLVAVAFSQGPGAFTGLRIACGLAQGMALGLGLPLIPIDSLRTTAQSGVDFLVDNKQLKCISKAEGDSPILVGVDYIVTLLDARMGEAYMAIYQPRLNQAELEREAVDLKVIQKPSLISIKDVLPWLDEQRFYDNKQLFFAGNALAVYAEELAASFEAKEFDFTVLPKQVTEWADATVLGRLAVKKLQGGETVEAHLAAPIYLREKVAFTEKERAEGFTGNPSATKPLVSDAASADQGDADTMSFNRSFQVGAEHYLLRPMEQRDIAGALLIEQTVQDYPWTRGNFKDSLRAGYPAWVIEHKLSSTPVDDAGDDSRIVSFAVQMLAPDVAHVLLIAVEPSLQGKGLGTLLLKTLEKNALSAGLDKQLLEVRRSNDQAQRFYLRHRYAVIGTRKGYYREVGGASEDAIVLEKTLESDDVEFTFNSDSEIQA
;
A
#
# COMPACT_ATOMS: atom_id res chain seq x y z
N MET A 1 -38.64 -0.85 -0.63
CA MET A 1 -37.39 -0.28 -1.20
C MET A 1 -36.27 -1.13 -0.66
N LYS A 2 -35.38 -1.64 -1.52
CA LYS A 2 -34.27 -2.52 -1.10
C LYS A 2 -33.42 -1.78 -0.06
N LYS A 3 -33.15 -2.43 1.07
CA LYS A 3 -32.57 -1.79 2.27
C LYS A 3 -31.60 -2.68 3.05
N TYR A 4 -31.29 -3.89 2.58
CA TYR A 4 -30.52 -4.84 3.39
C TYR A 4 -29.24 -5.30 2.68
N LEU A 5 -28.14 -5.36 3.42
CA LEU A 5 -26.89 -5.95 2.95
C LEU A 5 -26.71 -7.31 3.62
N LEU A 6 -26.45 -8.35 2.81
CA LEU A 6 -26.06 -9.67 3.32
C LEU A 6 -24.52 -9.75 3.36
N ALA A 7 -23.96 -10.28 4.44
CA ALA A 7 -22.53 -10.51 4.61
C ALA A 7 -22.27 -11.99 4.91
N ILE A 8 -21.23 -12.56 4.27
CA ILE A 8 -20.86 -13.98 4.38
C ILE A 8 -19.38 -14.08 4.75
N GLU A 9 -19.07 -14.68 5.89
CA GLU A 9 -17.71 -14.90 6.38
C GLU A 9 -17.45 -16.41 6.57
N SER A 10 -16.48 -16.96 5.83
CA SER A 10 -16.02 -18.34 5.99
C SER A 10 -14.52 -18.50 5.72
N ALA A 11 -13.72 -17.47 5.95
CA ALA A 11 -12.27 -17.51 5.87
C ALA A 11 -11.62 -18.19 7.09
N ALA A 12 -12.37 -18.34 8.19
CA ALA A 12 -11.93 -18.93 9.45
C ALA A 12 -12.19 -20.45 9.53
N SER A 13 -11.94 -21.04 10.70
CA SER A 13 -12.42 -22.38 11.04
C SER A 13 -13.92 -22.43 11.33
N GLU A 14 -14.49 -21.29 11.72
CA GLU A 14 -15.92 -21.07 11.91
C GLU A 14 -16.47 -20.26 10.73
N SER A 15 -17.78 -20.28 10.51
CA SER A 15 -18.41 -19.42 9.52
C SER A 15 -19.56 -18.63 10.13
N SER A 16 -19.82 -17.44 9.61
CA SER A 16 -20.94 -16.61 10.05
C SER A 16 -21.59 -15.92 8.87
N VAL A 17 -22.87 -15.55 9.05
CA VAL A 17 -23.61 -14.72 8.12
C VAL A 17 -24.32 -13.62 8.88
N ALA A 18 -24.44 -12.45 8.27
CA ALA A 18 -25.13 -11.32 8.87
C ALA A 18 -25.98 -10.58 7.84
N ILE A 19 -27.13 -10.06 8.28
CA ILE A 19 -27.99 -9.18 7.48
C ILE A 19 -28.03 -7.83 8.18
N LEU A 20 -27.66 -6.77 7.48
CA LEU A 20 -27.59 -5.41 8.00
C LEU A 20 -28.69 -4.56 7.37
N GLU A 21 -29.50 -3.91 8.21
CA GLU A 21 -30.46 -2.89 7.80
C GLU A 21 -29.74 -1.59 7.46
N LEU A 22 -30.01 -1.06 6.27
CA LEU A 22 -29.47 0.21 5.79
C LEU A 22 -30.57 1.27 5.88
N THR A 23 -30.30 2.31 6.65
CA THR A 23 -31.16 3.50 6.75
C THR A 23 -30.52 4.66 6.01
N SER A 24 -31.35 5.50 5.37
CA SER A 24 -30.90 6.79 4.83
C SER A 24 -31.31 7.89 5.81
N PRO A 25 -30.42 8.84 6.16
CA PRO A 25 -30.72 9.89 7.13
C PRO A 25 -31.78 10.90 6.67
N SER A 26 -32.19 10.90 5.40
CA SER A 26 -33.31 11.73 4.90
C SER A 26 -33.75 11.30 3.50
N ALA A 27 -35.06 11.33 3.22
CA ALA A 27 -35.62 11.10 1.87
C ALA A 27 -35.38 12.26 0.89
N ALA A 28 -34.79 13.38 1.35
CA ALA A 28 -34.60 14.61 0.57
C ALA A 28 -33.19 14.77 -0.05
N GLU A 29 -32.25 13.88 0.26
CA GLU A 29 -30.91 13.91 -0.32
C GLU A 29 -30.72 12.71 -1.26
N GLU A 30 -30.92 12.95 -2.56
CA GLU A 30 -30.44 12.04 -3.60
C GLU A 30 -28.90 12.02 -3.52
N GLY A 31 -28.36 11.03 -2.80
CA GLY A 31 -26.93 10.89 -2.49
C GLY A 31 -26.58 10.61 -1.02
N GLY A 32 -27.56 10.46 -0.13
CA GLY A 32 -27.35 10.30 1.32
C GLY A 32 -26.51 9.07 1.73
N SER A 33 -25.62 9.26 2.70
CA SER A 33 -24.82 8.22 3.37
C SER A 33 -25.70 7.17 4.06
N PHE A 34 -25.47 5.88 3.81
CA PHE A 34 -26.15 4.79 4.54
C PHE A 34 -25.69 4.70 6.01
N VAL A 35 -26.62 4.57 6.95
CA VAL A 35 -26.31 4.20 8.33
C VAL A 35 -26.72 2.77 8.56
N VAL A 36 -25.90 2.02 9.30
CA VAL A 36 -26.24 0.66 9.73
C VAL A 36 -27.23 0.76 10.88
N GLY A 37 -28.45 0.27 10.65
CA GLY A 37 -29.49 0.15 11.67
C GLY A 37 -29.36 -1.18 12.43
N ARG A 38 -30.44 -1.96 12.45
CA ARG A 38 -30.44 -3.29 13.07
C ARG A 38 -29.62 -4.29 12.24
N HIS A 39 -29.13 -5.32 12.91
CA HIS A 39 -28.51 -6.45 12.24
C HIS A 39 -28.96 -7.77 12.87
N TRP A 40 -28.92 -8.83 12.08
CA TRP A 40 -29.13 -10.21 12.51
C TRP A 40 -27.92 -11.03 12.10
N SER A 41 -27.48 -11.96 12.95
CA SER A 41 -26.28 -12.75 12.70
C SER A 41 -26.47 -14.19 13.15
N ALA A 42 -25.91 -15.13 12.39
CA ALA A 42 -25.87 -16.55 12.72
C ALA A 42 -24.42 -17.05 12.62
N PHE A 43 -24.08 -18.01 13.49
CA PHE A 43 -22.75 -18.59 13.59
C PHE A 43 -22.81 -20.10 13.43
N ASN A 44 -21.85 -20.65 12.69
CA ASN A 44 -21.57 -22.06 12.61
C ASN A 44 -20.19 -22.32 13.23
N ARG A 45 -20.19 -23.02 14.36
CA ARG A 45 -18.99 -23.36 15.15
C ARG A 45 -18.54 -24.82 14.99
N SER A 46 -19.16 -25.54 14.06
CA SER A 46 -18.94 -26.99 13.86
C SER A 46 -17.61 -27.31 13.15
N GLY A 47 -16.83 -26.30 12.74
CA GLY A 47 -15.56 -26.43 12.05
C GLY A 47 -15.67 -26.26 10.52
N SER A 48 -14.54 -26.36 9.80
CA SER A 48 -14.49 -25.96 8.38
C SER A 48 -15.09 -26.94 7.38
N LEU A 49 -15.51 -28.12 7.83
CA LEU A 49 -15.92 -29.22 6.95
C LEU A 49 -17.37 -29.10 6.46
N ASP A 50 -18.21 -28.33 7.15
CA ASP A 50 -19.65 -28.22 6.87
C ASP A 50 -20.08 -26.84 6.37
N HIS A 51 -19.14 -25.91 6.12
CA HIS A 51 -19.46 -24.56 5.66
C HIS A 51 -20.40 -24.54 4.44
N ALA A 52 -20.17 -25.41 3.46
CA ALA A 52 -21.00 -25.51 2.26
C ALA A 52 -22.44 -25.97 2.55
N GLU A 53 -22.63 -26.78 3.59
CA GLU A 53 -23.93 -27.32 3.97
C GLU A 53 -24.70 -26.36 4.88
N GLN A 54 -24.00 -25.55 5.70
CA GLN A 54 -24.63 -24.72 6.72
C GLN A 54 -24.92 -23.28 6.26
N LEU A 55 -24.08 -22.67 5.42
CA LEU A 55 -24.21 -21.24 5.11
C LEU A 55 -25.54 -20.85 4.48
N LEU A 56 -26.02 -21.61 3.49
CA LEU A 56 -27.28 -21.30 2.83
C LEU A 56 -28.49 -21.50 3.77
N PRO A 57 -28.61 -22.60 4.54
CA PRO A 57 -29.63 -22.73 5.59
C PRO A 57 -29.59 -21.63 6.65
N MET A 58 -28.40 -21.17 7.05
CA MET A 58 -28.27 -20.04 7.98
C MET A 58 -28.83 -18.75 7.38
N ILE A 59 -28.53 -18.47 6.11
CA ILE A 59 -29.06 -17.29 5.40
C ILE A 59 -30.58 -17.35 5.30
N ASP A 60 -31.14 -18.49 4.90
CA ASP A 60 -32.59 -18.68 4.81
C ASP A 60 -33.27 -18.52 6.17
N SER A 61 -32.65 -19.06 7.24
CA SER A 61 -33.17 -18.93 8.61
C SER A 61 -33.14 -17.48 9.09
N LEU A 62 -32.04 -16.75 8.85
CA LEU A 62 -31.93 -15.34 9.21
C LEU A 62 -32.92 -14.45 8.45
N LEU A 63 -33.11 -14.69 7.16
CA LEU A 63 -34.10 -13.97 6.36
C LEU A 63 -35.52 -14.22 6.89
N ALA A 64 -35.84 -15.47 7.25
CA ALA A 64 -37.13 -15.81 7.82
C ALA A 64 -37.35 -15.19 9.21
N GLU A 65 -36.36 -15.25 10.09
CA GLU A 65 -36.41 -14.65 11.44
C GLU A 65 -36.57 -13.13 11.39
N ALA A 66 -35.85 -12.48 10.46
CA ALA A 66 -35.92 -11.03 10.29
C ALA A 66 -37.15 -10.57 9.49
N GLU A 67 -37.96 -11.51 8.97
CA GLU A 67 -39.08 -11.25 8.06
C GLU A 67 -38.66 -10.45 6.80
N ILE A 68 -37.44 -10.70 6.30
CA ILE A 68 -36.85 -10.00 5.15
C ILE A 68 -36.98 -10.88 3.89
N ALA A 69 -37.53 -10.32 2.82
CA ALA A 69 -37.53 -11.01 1.55
C ALA A 69 -36.14 -10.93 0.88
N LYS A 70 -35.73 -11.99 0.16
CA LYS A 70 -34.48 -12.00 -0.65
C LYS A 70 -34.41 -10.81 -1.61
N THR A 71 -35.55 -10.34 -2.10
CA THR A 71 -35.66 -9.20 -3.01
C THR A 71 -35.40 -7.85 -2.36
N ASP A 72 -35.38 -7.75 -1.02
CA ASP A 72 -35.06 -6.52 -0.29
C ASP A 72 -33.55 -6.32 -0.08
N LEU A 73 -32.73 -7.31 -0.45
CA LEU A 73 -31.29 -7.20 -0.45
C LEU A 73 -30.81 -6.23 -1.55
N VAL A 74 -29.81 -5.40 -1.23
CA VAL A 74 -29.15 -4.47 -2.16
C VAL A 74 -27.79 -4.95 -2.65
N ALA A 75 -27.09 -5.77 -1.88
CA ALA A 75 -25.75 -6.26 -2.17
C ALA A 75 -25.44 -7.50 -1.33
N VAL A 76 -24.44 -8.27 -1.76
CA VAL A 76 -23.86 -9.36 -0.97
C VAL A 76 -22.37 -9.11 -0.77
N ALA A 77 -21.96 -8.97 0.48
CA ALA A 77 -20.57 -8.91 0.88
C ALA A 77 -20.05 -10.30 1.24
N PHE A 78 -18.78 -10.56 0.95
CA PHE A 78 -18.15 -11.83 1.28
C PHE A 78 -16.69 -11.65 1.66
N SER A 79 -16.16 -12.57 2.46
CA SER A 79 -14.75 -12.58 2.78
C SER A 79 -13.92 -13.03 1.59
N GLN A 80 -13.09 -12.11 1.09
CA GLN A 80 -12.22 -12.34 -0.05
C GLN A 80 -10.93 -13.08 0.35
N GLY A 81 -10.60 -13.08 1.64
CA GLY A 81 -9.38 -13.61 2.20
C GLY A 81 -8.38 -12.51 2.58
N PRO A 82 -7.15 -12.88 2.98
CA PRO A 82 -6.63 -14.26 3.01
C PRO A 82 -7.23 -15.11 4.15
N GLY A 83 -7.14 -16.44 4.03
CA GLY A 83 -7.72 -17.37 5.01
C GLY A 83 -7.77 -18.82 4.53
N ALA A 84 -8.68 -19.61 5.09
CA ALA A 84 -8.89 -21.01 4.76
C ALA A 84 -9.32 -21.20 3.30
N PHE A 85 -8.49 -21.88 2.51
CA PHE A 85 -8.66 -22.05 1.06
C PHE A 85 -10.05 -22.55 0.63
N THR A 86 -10.53 -23.62 1.28
CA THR A 86 -11.85 -24.20 1.00
C THR A 86 -12.97 -23.23 1.37
N GLY A 87 -12.86 -22.62 2.55
CA GLY A 87 -13.86 -21.69 3.08
C GLY A 87 -14.03 -20.45 2.20
N LEU A 88 -12.94 -19.84 1.73
CA LEU A 88 -13.01 -18.68 0.82
C LEU A 88 -13.74 -18.99 -0.49
N ARG A 89 -13.54 -20.19 -1.05
CA ARG A 89 -14.21 -20.62 -2.28
C ARG A 89 -15.70 -20.85 -2.07
N ILE A 90 -16.08 -21.37 -0.90
CA ILE A 90 -17.48 -21.58 -0.53
C ILE A 90 -18.20 -20.22 -0.42
N ALA A 91 -17.67 -19.27 0.36
CA ALA A 91 -18.25 -17.92 0.46
C ALA A 91 -18.34 -17.23 -0.90
N CYS A 92 -17.25 -17.21 -1.67
CA CYS A 92 -17.23 -16.58 -2.99
C CYS A 92 -18.25 -17.23 -3.93
N GLY A 93 -18.28 -18.56 -4.04
CA GLY A 93 -19.21 -19.27 -4.92
C GLY A 93 -20.67 -19.08 -4.52
N LEU A 94 -20.97 -19.10 -3.22
CA LEU A 94 -22.30 -18.82 -2.70
C LEU A 94 -22.73 -17.39 -3.01
N ALA A 95 -21.87 -16.41 -2.74
CA ALA A 95 -22.12 -15.01 -3.04
C ALA A 95 -22.37 -14.79 -4.54
N GLN A 96 -21.56 -15.40 -5.42
CA GLN A 96 -21.74 -15.37 -6.87
C GLN A 96 -23.09 -15.94 -7.30
N GLY A 97 -23.48 -17.09 -6.76
CA GLY A 97 -24.78 -17.71 -7.06
C GLY A 97 -25.96 -16.81 -6.65
N MET A 98 -25.88 -16.22 -5.45
CA MET A 98 -26.91 -15.29 -4.96
C MET A 98 -26.96 -14.00 -5.80
N ALA A 99 -25.81 -13.41 -6.09
CA ALA A 99 -25.71 -12.20 -6.91
C ALA A 99 -26.27 -12.40 -8.31
N LEU A 100 -25.93 -13.52 -8.96
CA LEU A 100 -26.46 -13.86 -10.27
C LEU A 100 -27.98 -14.10 -10.24
N GLY A 101 -28.46 -14.83 -9.21
CA GLY A 101 -29.89 -15.15 -9.08
C GLY A 101 -30.78 -13.96 -8.70
N LEU A 102 -30.25 -12.98 -7.98
CA LEU A 102 -30.99 -11.83 -7.46
C LEU A 102 -30.66 -10.51 -8.18
N GLY A 103 -29.71 -10.51 -9.11
CA GLY A 103 -29.22 -9.32 -9.79
C GLY A 103 -28.61 -8.31 -8.81
N LEU A 104 -27.74 -8.79 -7.92
CA LEU A 104 -27.11 -7.96 -6.88
C LEU A 104 -25.61 -7.77 -7.16
N PRO A 105 -25.04 -6.60 -6.86
CA PRO A 105 -23.60 -6.41 -6.82
C PRO A 105 -22.96 -7.19 -5.66
N LEU A 106 -21.68 -7.51 -5.82
CA LEU A 106 -20.85 -8.12 -4.78
C LEU A 106 -19.86 -7.13 -4.17
N ILE A 107 -19.53 -7.33 -2.90
CA ILE A 107 -18.56 -6.51 -2.17
C ILE A 107 -17.51 -7.41 -1.52
N PRO A 108 -16.31 -7.52 -2.11
CA PRO A 108 -15.23 -8.29 -1.51
C PRO A 108 -14.59 -7.50 -0.36
N ILE A 109 -14.42 -8.17 0.78
CA ILE A 109 -13.79 -7.60 1.98
C ILE A 109 -12.57 -8.43 2.37
N ASP A 110 -11.45 -7.74 2.62
CA ASP A 110 -10.19 -8.33 3.05
C ASP A 110 -10.27 -8.77 4.53
N SER A 111 -9.95 -10.03 4.80
CA SER A 111 -10.06 -10.62 6.13
C SER A 111 -9.09 -10.03 7.16
N LEU A 112 -7.89 -9.60 6.74
CA LEU A 112 -6.96 -8.91 7.64
C LEU A 112 -7.53 -7.55 8.06
N ARG A 113 -8.13 -6.80 7.13
CA ARG A 113 -8.80 -5.53 7.43
C ARG A 113 -9.99 -5.73 8.36
N THR A 114 -10.78 -6.80 8.17
CA THR A 114 -11.89 -7.12 9.07
C THR A 114 -11.37 -7.42 10.49
N THR A 115 -10.29 -8.18 10.64
CA THR A 115 -9.64 -8.43 11.94
C THR A 115 -9.10 -7.15 12.58
N ALA A 116 -8.48 -6.26 11.80
CA ALA A 116 -8.04 -4.96 12.30
C ALA A 116 -9.24 -4.13 12.81
N GLN A 117 -10.36 -4.14 12.10
CA GLN A 117 -11.57 -3.44 12.51
C GLN A 117 -12.14 -4.00 13.82
N SER A 118 -12.16 -5.32 14.02
CA SER A 118 -12.55 -5.91 15.31
C SER A 118 -11.64 -5.44 16.45
N GLY A 119 -10.33 -5.28 16.18
CA GLY A 119 -9.39 -4.68 17.13
C GLY A 119 -9.72 -3.22 17.45
N VAL A 120 -10.03 -2.41 16.44
CA VAL A 120 -10.50 -1.02 16.63
C VAL A 120 -11.76 -0.97 17.48
N ASP A 121 -12.76 -1.80 17.16
CA ASP A 121 -14.04 -1.82 17.87
C ASP A 121 -13.81 -2.11 19.37
N PHE A 122 -12.93 -3.07 19.69
CA PHE A 122 -12.52 -3.35 21.07
C PHE A 122 -11.91 -2.13 21.76
N LEU A 123 -10.96 -1.47 21.08
CA LEU A 123 -10.23 -0.34 21.63
C LEU A 123 -11.14 0.88 21.86
N VAL A 124 -12.13 1.10 20.99
CA VAL A 124 -13.17 2.12 21.16
C VAL A 124 -14.05 1.77 22.36
N ASP A 125 -14.56 0.54 22.43
CA ASP A 125 -15.47 0.09 23.50
C ASP A 125 -14.82 0.14 24.89
N ASN A 126 -13.52 -0.09 24.96
CA ASN A 126 -12.73 -0.04 26.19
C ASN A 126 -12.09 1.34 26.44
N LYS A 127 -12.40 2.37 25.63
CA LYS A 127 -11.88 3.74 25.76
C LYS A 127 -10.35 3.83 25.73
N GLN A 128 -9.71 2.91 25.01
CA GLN A 128 -8.26 2.86 24.80
C GLN A 128 -7.83 3.70 23.60
N LEU A 129 -8.75 3.98 22.68
CA LEU A 129 -8.60 5.04 21.67
C LEU A 129 -9.17 6.35 22.22
N LYS A 130 -8.43 7.45 22.04
CA LYS A 130 -8.87 8.80 22.39
C LYS A 130 -8.74 9.72 21.18
N CYS A 131 -9.74 10.57 20.98
CA CYS A 131 -9.66 11.67 20.03
C CYS A 131 -9.10 12.90 20.78
N ILE A 132 -8.05 13.51 20.24
CA ILE A 132 -7.63 14.86 20.63
C ILE A 132 -7.77 15.78 19.43
N SER A 133 -8.35 16.96 19.68
CA SER A 133 -8.30 18.09 18.74
C SER A 133 -7.19 19.03 19.22
N LYS A 134 -6.25 19.38 18.33
CA LYS A 134 -5.15 20.30 18.65
C LYS A 134 -5.61 21.76 18.71
N ALA A 135 -6.65 22.13 17.96
CA ALA A 135 -7.32 23.44 17.99
C ALA A 135 -8.71 23.40 17.32
N GLU A 136 -9.54 24.44 17.53
CA GLU A 136 -10.81 24.64 16.82
C GLU A 136 -10.54 24.70 15.29
N GLY A 137 -10.94 23.66 14.55
CA GLY A 137 -10.74 23.54 13.10
C GLY A 137 -9.66 22.54 12.65
N ASP A 138 -8.87 21.97 13.57
CA ASP A 138 -7.89 20.93 13.23
C ASP A 138 -8.56 19.57 12.99
N SER A 139 -7.96 18.78 12.09
CA SER A 139 -8.37 17.39 11.90
C SER A 139 -8.15 16.59 13.19
N PRO A 140 -9.13 15.76 13.61
CA PRO A 140 -9.02 14.99 14.83
C PRO A 140 -7.88 13.97 14.74
N ILE A 141 -7.10 13.87 15.81
CA ILE A 141 -5.99 12.91 15.90
C ILE A 141 -6.39 11.82 16.89
N LEU A 142 -6.29 10.56 16.44
CA LEU A 142 -6.37 9.41 17.34
C LEU A 142 -5.06 9.24 18.08
N VAL A 143 -5.14 9.16 19.40
CA VAL A 143 -4.02 8.86 20.28
C VAL A 143 -4.31 7.60 21.09
N GLY A 144 -3.26 6.81 21.32
CA GLY A 144 -3.30 5.55 22.07
C GLY A 144 -2.97 4.31 21.25
N VAL A 145 -3.10 4.37 19.92
CA VAL A 145 -2.80 3.27 18.99
C VAL A 145 -2.22 3.87 17.71
N ASP A 146 -0.96 3.58 17.38
CA ASP A 146 -0.36 4.03 16.14
C ASP A 146 -0.62 3.03 15.00
N TYR A 147 -0.41 1.74 15.28
CA TYR A 147 -0.55 0.69 14.28
C TYR A 147 -1.26 -0.54 14.82
N ILE A 148 -2.10 -1.15 13.99
CA ILE A 148 -2.66 -2.48 14.21
C ILE A 148 -1.98 -3.45 13.25
N VAL A 149 -1.21 -4.38 13.81
CA VAL A 149 -0.56 -5.49 13.10
C VAL A 149 -1.50 -6.68 13.16
N THR A 150 -1.99 -7.10 12.00
CA THR A 150 -2.88 -8.25 11.88
C THR A 150 -2.11 -9.48 11.43
N LEU A 151 -2.33 -10.61 12.10
CA LEU A 151 -1.67 -11.89 11.83
C LEU A 151 -2.71 -13.02 11.79
N LEU A 152 -2.98 -13.55 10.61
CA LEU A 152 -3.85 -14.73 10.43
C LEU A 152 -3.02 -15.98 10.13
N ASP A 153 -3.33 -17.11 10.76
CA ASP A 153 -2.61 -18.37 10.55
C ASP A 153 -2.68 -18.82 9.08
N ALA A 154 -1.52 -18.88 8.42
CA ALA A 154 -1.39 -19.35 7.04
C ALA A 154 -0.97 -20.82 6.95
N ARG A 155 -0.91 -21.53 8.09
CA ARG A 155 -0.31 -22.86 8.29
C ARG A 155 1.20 -22.87 8.06
N MET A 156 1.84 -23.98 8.44
CA MET A 156 3.25 -24.27 8.16
C MET A 156 4.24 -23.27 8.80
N GLY A 157 3.90 -22.70 9.95
CA GLY A 157 4.76 -21.74 10.64
C GLY A 157 4.78 -20.36 9.99
N GLU A 158 3.70 -20.00 9.28
CA GLU A 158 3.57 -18.76 8.55
C GLU A 158 2.28 -18.04 8.91
N ALA A 159 2.27 -16.72 8.72
CA ALA A 159 1.12 -15.87 8.93
C ALA A 159 0.85 -15.02 7.68
N TYR A 160 -0.43 -14.76 7.42
CA TYR A 160 -0.82 -13.63 6.60
C TYR A 160 -0.74 -12.37 7.46
N MET A 161 -0.04 -11.36 6.96
CA MET A 161 0.24 -10.12 7.70
C MET A 161 -0.21 -8.89 6.91
N ALA A 162 -0.83 -7.95 7.61
CA ALA A 162 -1.01 -6.57 7.17
C ALA A 162 -0.91 -5.62 8.37
N ILE A 163 -0.56 -4.37 8.10
CA ILE A 163 -0.42 -3.32 9.12
C ILE A 163 -1.32 -2.16 8.72
N TYR A 164 -2.10 -1.68 9.67
CA TYR A 164 -3.04 -0.58 9.48
C TYR A 164 -2.79 0.55 10.46
N GLN A 165 -3.00 1.78 10.03
CA GLN A 165 -3.05 2.96 10.88
C GLN A 165 -4.51 3.40 11.04
N PRO A 166 -5.08 3.36 12.25
CA PRO A 166 -6.39 3.92 12.52
C PRO A 166 -6.40 5.44 12.30
N ARG A 167 -7.45 5.94 11.66
CA ARG A 167 -7.69 7.38 11.41
C ARG A 167 -9.12 7.73 11.75
N LEU A 168 -9.34 8.95 12.18
CA LEU A 168 -10.69 9.43 12.43
C LEU A 168 -11.12 10.36 11.29
N ASN A 169 -12.25 10.03 10.67
CA ASN A 169 -12.77 10.81 9.54
C ASN A 169 -13.81 11.85 9.97
N GLN A 170 -14.16 11.91 11.26
CA GLN A 170 -15.15 12.81 11.85
C GLN A 170 -14.69 13.30 13.22
N ALA A 171 -15.25 14.40 13.73
CA ALA A 171 -14.81 14.96 15.01
C ALA A 171 -15.10 14.03 16.21
N GLU A 172 -16.19 13.26 16.15
CA GLU A 172 -16.61 12.35 17.21
C GLU A 172 -16.04 10.94 17.02
N LEU A 173 -15.58 10.34 18.13
CA LEU A 173 -15.04 8.99 18.14
C LEU A 173 -16.17 7.96 18.23
N GLU A 174 -16.60 7.49 17.07
CA GLU A 174 -17.48 6.33 16.92
C GLU A 174 -16.75 5.22 16.14
N ARG A 175 -17.11 3.95 16.38
CA ARG A 175 -16.43 2.81 15.73
C ARG A 175 -16.54 2.87 14.19
N GLU A 176 -17.67 3.35 13.69
CA GLU A 176 -17.92 3.53 12.26
C GLU A 176 -17.13 4.72 11.67
N ALA A 177 -16.75 5.70 12.49
CA ALA A 177 -15.99 6.87 12.07
C ALA A 177 -14.49 6.60 11.90
N VAL A 178 -13.99 5.46 12.41
CA VAL A 178 -12.60 5.06 12.25
C VAL A 178 -12.39 4.43 10.87
N ASP A 179 -11.41 4.94 10.14
CA ASP A 179 -10.88 4.34 8.92
C ASP A 179 -9.50 3.72 9.17
N LEU A 180 -9.17 2.72 8.36
CA LEU A 180 -7.92 1.96 8.45
C LEU A 180 -7.09 2.24 7.21
N LYS A 181 -6.10 3.13 7.33
CA LYS A 181 -5.11 3.29 6.26
C LYS A 181 -4.20 2.08 6.25
N VAL A 182 -3.98 1.51 5.07
CA VAL A 182 -3.01 0.42 4.88
C VAL A 182 -1.60 1.00 5.00
N ILE A 183 -0.79 0.43 5.88
CA ILE A 183 0.65 0.72 6.03
C ILE A 183 1.44 -0.40 5.36
N GLN A 184 1.14 -1.65 5.72
CA GLN A 184 1.64 -2.85 5.04
C GLN A 184 0.47 -3.58 4.38
N LYS A 185 0.54 -3.75 3.06
CA LYS A 185 -0.42 -4.56 2.29
C LYS A 185 -0.43 -6.02 2.78
N PRO A 186 -1.56 -6.73 2.61
CA PRO A 186 -1.65 -8.16 2.84
C PRO A 186 -0.47 -8.91 2.21
N SER A 187 0.25 -9.67 3.02
CA SER A 187 1.45 -10.40 2.63
C SER A 187 1.56 -11.72 3.39
N LEU A 188 2.39 -12.64 2.90
CA LEU A 188 2.72 -13.88 3.59
C LEU A 188 4.11 -13.75 4.21
N ILE A 189 4.28 -14.17 5.46
CA ILE A 189 5.56 -14.09 6.18
C ILE A 189 5.74 -15.30 7.11
N SER A 190 6.98 -15.75 7.33
CA SER A 190 7.26 -16.72 8.40
C SER A 190 7.00 -16.10 9.76
N ILE A 191 6.42 -16.87 10.68
CA ILE A 191 6.13 -16.35 12.03
C ILE A 191 7.40 -15.89 12.75
N LYS A 192 8.53 -16.56 12.49
CA LYS A 192 9.84 -16.22 13.06
C LYS A 192 10.41 -14.93 12.51
N ASP A 193 9.98 -14.53 11.32
CA ASP A 193 10.43 -13.31 10.66
C ASP A 193 9.54 -12.11 10.96
N VAL A 194 8.38 -12.26 11.59
CA VAL A 194 7.47 -11.12 11.86
C VAL A 194 8.17 -10.01 12.65
N LEU A 195 8.77 -10.36 13.79
CA LEU A 195 9.43 -9.35 14.63
C LEU A 195 10.76 -8.86 14.06
N PRO A 196 11.66 -9.73 13.54
CA PRO A 196 12.87 -9.26 12.85
C PRO A 196 12.56 -8.37 11.65
N TRP A 197 11.55 -8.74 10.86
CA TRP A 197 11.13 -7.95 9.70
C TRP A 197 10.61 -6.60 10.14
N LEU A 198 9.74 -6.56 11.17
CA LEU A 198 9.37 -5.30 11.77
C LEU A 198 10.66 -4.56 12.16
N ASP A 199 11.56 -5.14 12.95
CA ASP A 199 12.75 -4.44 13.53
C ASP A 199 13.61 -3.77 12.47
N GLU A 200 13.79 -4.46 11.34
CA GLU A 200 14.48 -3.96 10.16
C GLU A 200 13.83 -2.70 9.57
N GLN A 201 12.51 -2.54 9.66
CA GLN A 201 11.82 -1.44 8.98
C GLN A 201 11.87 -0.10 9.73
N ARG A 202 12.09 -0.10 11.05
CA ARG A 202 12.24 1.10 11.91
C ARG A 202 11.11 2.16 11.87
N PHE A 203 10.07 2.01 11.04
CA PHE A 203 8.98 3.01 10.89
C PHE A 203 8.04 3.09 12.10
N TYR A 204 8.28 2.27 13.12
CA TYR A 204 7.50 2.23 14.35
C TYR A 204 8.36 2.47 15.61
N ASP A 205 9.61 2.92 15.44
CA ASP A 205 10.40 3.46 16.55
C ASP A 205 9.55 4.54 17.27
N ASN A 206 9.35 4.40 18.59
CA ASN A 206 8.48 5.26 19.40
C ASN A 206 6.97 5.25 19.04
N LYS A 207 6.48 4.16 18.44
CA LYS A 207 5.05 3.95 18.12
C LYS A 207 4.46 2.81 18.94
N GLN A 208 3.16 2.88 19.19
CA GLN A 208 2.40 1.85 19.90
C GLN A 208 1.82 0.84 18.91
N LEU A 209 2.33 -0.40 18.93
CA LEU A 209 1.85 -1.47 18.06
C LEU A 209 0.80 -2.33 18.77
N PHE A 210 -0.31 -2.61 18.11
CA PHE A 210 -1.36 -3.49 18.60
C PHE A 210 -1.47 -4.71 17.70
N PHE A 211 -1.27 -5.89 18.26
CA PHE A 211 -1.36 -7.14 17.52
C PHE A 211 -2.76 -7.75 17.62
N ALA A 212 -3.31 -8.17 16.48
CA ALA A 212 -4.61 -8.83 16.36
C ALA A 212 -4.53 -10.04 15.42
N GLY A 213 -5.34 -11.08 15.64
CA GLY A 213 -5.44 -12.23 14.75
C GLY A 213 -5.12 -13.57 15.41
N ASN A 214 -5.65 -14.66 14.87
CA ASN A 214 -5.49 -16.00 15.46
C ASN A 214 -4.05 -16.54 15.45
N ALA A 215 -3.16 -16.09 14.56
CA ALA A 215 -1.78 -16.58 14.53
C ALA A 215 -1.04 -16.30 15.84
N LEU A 216 -1.43 -15.25 16.58
CA LEU A 216 -0.85 -14.92 17.89
C LEU A 216 -1.04 -16.04 18.92
N ALA A 217 -2.21 -16.68 18.90
CA ALA A 217 -2.49 -17.81 19.79
C ALA A 217 -1.92 -19.13 19.26
N VAL A 218 -1.90 -19.31 17.93
CA VAL A 218 -1.38 -20.53 17.29
C VAL A 218 0.13 -20.66 17.48
N TYR A 219 0.86 -19.54 17.40
CA TYR A 219 2.33 -19.50 17.45
C TYR A 219 2.85 -18.71 18.66
N ALA A 220 2.15 -18.79 19.79
CA ALA A 220 2.44 -18.00 20.97
C ALA A 220 3.86 -18.25 21.51
N GLU A 221 4.35 -19.49 21.46
CA GLU A 221 5.69 -19.84 21.93
C GLU A 221 6.78 -19.27 21.03
N GLU A 222 6.65 -19.40 19.70
CA GLU A 222 7.61 -18.87 18.73
C GLU A 222 7.66 -17.35 18.75
N LEU A 223 6.51 -16.71 18.90
CA LEU A 223 6.42 -15.26 19.04
C LEU A 223 7.00 -14.80 20.38
N ALA A 224 6.70 -15.48 21.50
CA ALA A 224 7.25 -15.14 22.82
C ALA A 224 8.78 -15.18 22.84
N ALA A 225 9.38 -16.23 22.27
CA ALA A 225 10.83 -16.34 22.14
C ALA A 225 11.44 -15.18 21.31
N SER A 226 10.68 -14.66 20.35
CA SER A 226 11.09 -13.52 19.52
C SER A 226 10.88 -12.18 20.25
N PHE A 227 9.84 -12.06 21.08
CA PHE A 227 9.53 -10.86 21.88
C PHE A 227 10.52 -10.64 23.04
N GLU A 228 11.06 -11.69 23.63
CA GLU A 228 12.10 -11.58 24.67
C GLU A 228 13.43 -11.00 24.12
N ALA A 229 13.63 -11.03 22.81
CA ALA A 229 14.88 -10.63 22.17
C ALA A 229 14.95 -9.16 21.70
N LYS A 230 13.86 -8.39 21.83
CA LYS A 230 13.74 -7.04 21.24
C LYS A 230 12.97 -6.06 22.14
N GLU A 231 13.40 -4.79 22.15
CA GLU A 231 12.78 -3.70 22.90
C GLU A 231 11.90 -2.83 21.99
N PHE A 232 10.69 -3.30 21.62
CA PHE A 232 9.66 -2.42 21.04
C PHE A 232 8.38 -2.49 21.88
N ASP A 233 7.64 -1.37 21.97
CA ASP A 233 6.43 -1.28 22.78
C ASP A 233 5.22 -1.81 22.00
N PHE A 234 4.61 -2.89 22.49
CA PHE A 234 3.48 -3.52 21.83
C PHE A 234 2.44 -4.05 22.82
N THR A 235 1.20 -4.14 22.35
CA THR A 235 0.08 -4.76 23.05
C THR A 235 -0.53 -5.86 22.19
N VAL A 236 -0.69 -7.06 22.74
CA VAL A 236 -1.48 -8.12 22.11
C VAL A 236 -2.93 -7.97 22.55
N LEU A 237 -3.85 -7.79 21.59
CA LEU A 237 -5.27 -7.68 21.88
C LEU A 237 -5.86 -9.02 22.35
N PRO A 238 -6.94 -9.01 23.17
CA PRO A 238 -7.52 -10.24 23.68
C PRO A 238 -7.99 -11.18 22.57
N LYS A 239 -7.76 -12.48 22.78
CA LYS A 239 -8.12 -13.55 21.83
C LYS A 239 -9.60 -13.51 21.44
N GLN A 240 -10.48 -13.24 22.41
CA GLN A 240 -11.93 -13.23 22.23
C GLN A 240 -12.42 -12.22 21.19
N VAL A 241 -11.61 -11.21 20.88
CA VAL A 241 -12.02 -10.10 20.02
C VAL A 241 -11.24 -10.04 18.72
N THR A 242 -10.17 -10.84 18.60
CA THR A 242 -9.27 -10.77 17.45
C THR A 242 -8.95 -12.11 16.81
N GLU A 243 -9.47 -13.25 17.31
CA GLU A 243 -9.21 -14.56 16.69
C GLU A 243 -9.69 -14.59 15.23
N TRP A 244 -10.95 -14.26 14.98
CA TRP A 244 -11.49 -14.00 13.64
C TRP A 244 -12.64 -13.00 13.74
N ALA A 245 -12.72 -12.10 12.76
CA ALA A 245 -13.85 -11.21 12.66
C ALA A 245 -15.09 -11.94 12.11
N ASP A 246 -16.28 -11.51 12.52
CA ASP A 246 -17.54 -12.09 12.07
C ASP A 246 -18.12 -11.35 10.86
N ALA A 247 -19.19 -11.93 10.29
CA ALA A 247 -19.92 -11.36 9.17
C ALA A 247 -20.55 -9.99 9.48
N THR A 248 -20.77 -9.64 10.76
CA THR A 248 -21.30 -8.33 11.14
C THR A 248 -20.25 -7.25 10.93
N VAL A 249 -19.01 -7.49 11.37
CA VAL A 249 -17.87 -6.58 11.14
C VAL A 249 -17.62 -6.44 9.63
N LEU A 250 -17.62 -7.57 8.91
CA LEU A 250 -17.48 -7.61 7.45
C LEU A 250 -18.57 -6.77 6.77
N GLY A 251 -19.82 -6.94 7.18
CA GLY A 251 -20.97 -6.19 6.66
C GLY A 251 -20.83 -4.69 6.89
N ARG A 252 -20.39 -4.24 8.06
CA ARG A 252 -20.16 -2.81 8.33
C ARG A 252 -19.11 -2.20 7.40
N LEU A 253 -18.00 -2.90 7.17
CA LEU A 253 -16.99 -2.47 6.20
C LEU A 253 -17.55 -2.43 4.77
N ALA A 254 -18.41 -3.39 4.42
CA ALA A 254 -19.05 -3.45 3.12
C ALA A 254 -20.04 -2.30 2.87
N VAL A 255 -20.71 -1.79 3.90
CA VAL A 255 -21.60 -0.63 3.76
C VAL A 255 -20.82 0.61 3.29
N LYS A 256 -19.61 0.85 3.83
CA LYS A 256 -18.74 1.95 3.37
C LYS A 256 -18.39 1.80 1.89
N LYS A 257 -18.01 0.59 1.47
CA LYS A 257 -17.72 0.31 0.05
C LYS A 257 -18.94 0.47 -0.84
N LEU A 258 -20.12 0.03 -0.39
CA LEU A 258 -21.37 0.19 -1.12
C LEU A 258 -21.69 1.67 -1.37
N GLN A 259 -21.52 2.52 -0.35
CA GLN A 259 -21.69 3.97 -0.48
C GLN A 259 -20.72 4.59 -1.49
N GLY A 260 -19.46 4.14 -1.49
CA GLY A 260 -18.44 4.57 -2.44
C GLY A 260 -18.61 4.01 -3.86
N GLY A 261 -19.60 3.15 -4.09
CA GLY A 261 -19.76 2.44 -5.36
C GLY A 261 -18.69 1.38 -5.63
N GLU A 262 -17.90 1.00 -4.62
CA GLU A 262 -16.83 0.01 -4.68
C GLU A 262 -17.41 -1.42 -4.65
N THR A 263 -18.07 -1.78 -5.76
CA THR A 263 -18.68 -3.09 -5.95
C THR A 263 -18.05 -3.82 -7.13
N VAL A 264 -18.25 -5.14 -7.20
CA VAL A 264 -17.81 -5.98 -8.32
C VAL A 264 -18.97 -6.79 -8.88
N GLU A 265 -18.93 -7.02 -10.19
CA GLU A 265 -19.82 -7.96 -10.87
C GLU A 265 -19.57 -9.38 -10.39
N ALA A 266 -20.63 -10.21 -10.36
CA ALA A 266 -20.56 -11.58 -9.86
C ALA A 266 -19.43 -12.40 -10.52
N HIS A 267 -19.26 -12.28 -11.84
CA HIS A 267 -18.25 -13.04 -12.58
C HIS A 267 -16.80 -12.54 -12.37
N LEU A 268 -16.60 -11.38 -11.73
CA LEU A 268 -15.28 -10.83 -11.40
C LEU A 268 -14.86 -11.15 -9.95
N ALA A 269 -15.79 -11.57 -9.10
CA ALA A 269 -15.49 -11.95 -7.73
C ALA A 269 -14.58 -13.18 -7.69
N ALA A 270 -13.49 -13.07 -6.94
CA ALA A 270 -12.53 -14.14 -6.73
C ALA A 270 -11.86 -14.00 -5.36
N PRO A 271 -11.50 -15.13 -4.69
CA PRO A 271 -10.65 -15.10 -3.52
C PRO A 271 -9.26 -14.53 -3.81
N ILE A 272 -8.64 -13.93 -2.80
CA ILE A 272 -7.22 -13.53 -2.83
C ILE A 272 -6.36 -14.68 -2.31
N TYR A 273 -5.33 -15.02 -3.09
CA TYR A 273 -4.31 -16.00 -2.71
C TYR A 273 -2.95 -15.31 -2.58
N LEU A 274 -2.44 -15.19 -1.36
CA LEU A 274 -1.13 -14.58 -1.08
C LEU A 274 0.03 -15.58 -1.13
N ARG A 275 -0.29 -16.88 -1.14
CA ARG A 275 0.70 -17.95 -1.22
C ARG A 275 0.95 -18.31 -2.68
N GLU A 276 2.00 -17.74 -3.27
CA GLU A 276 2.35 -17.97 -4.68
C GLU A 276 2.79 -19.40 -4.96
N LYS A 277 3.53 -20.02 -4.03
CA LYS A 277 4.11 -21.35 -4.20
C LYS A 277 3.81 -22.26 -3.02
N VAL A 278 3.07 -23.34 -3.30
CA VAL A 278 2.68 -24.35 -2.31
C VAL A 278 3.57 -25.59 -2.32
N ALA A 279 4.33 -25.82 -3.40
CA ALA A 279 5.17 -27.00 -3.57
C ALA A 279 6.38 -26.71 -4.46
N PHE A 280 7.50 -27.37 -4.18
CA PHE A 280 8.65 -27.42 -5.08
C PHE A 280 8.34 -28.23 -6.34
N THR A 281 8.88 -27.78 -7.47
CA THR A 281 8.86 -28.51 -8.75
C THR A 281 9.70 -29.78 -8.66
N GLU A 282 9.50 -30.72 -9.58
CA GLU A 282 10.30 -31.96 -9.65
C GLU A 282 11.81 -31.67 -9.77
N LYS A 283 12.17 -30.64 -10.54
CA LYS A 283 13.56 -30.20 -10.70
C LYS A 283 14.15 -29.73 -9.38
N GLU A 284 13.44 -28.89 -8.63
CA GLU A 284 13.88 -28.40 -7.32
C GLU A 284 14.00 -29.55 -6.30
N ARG A 285 13.07 -30.51 -6.34
CA ARG A 285 13.18 -31.71 -5.50
C ARG A 285 14.41 -32.56 -5.86
N ALA A 286 14.73 -32.67 -7.15
CA ALA A 286 15.94 -33.33 -7.62
C ALA A 286 17.22 -32.57 -7.22
N GLU A 287 17.14 -31.25 -7.05
CA GLU A 287 18.19 -30.38 -6.51
C GLU A 287 18.29 -30.45 -4.97
N GLY A 288 17.44 -31.25 -4.31
CA GLY A 288 17.50 -31.51 -2.87
C GLY A 288 16.55 -30.69 -2.01
N PHE A 289 15.68 -29.85 -2.61
CA PHE A 289 14.66 -29.14 -1.85
C PHE A 289 13.57 -30.12 -1.35
N THR A 290 13.32 -30.12 -0.04
CA THR A 290 12.33 -30.97 0.63
C THR A 290 11.30 -30.14 1.39
N GLY A 291 10.10 -30.67 1.61
CA GLY A 291 9.01 -29.95 2.27
C GLY A 291 8.31 -28.98 1.32
N ASN A 292 7.82 -27.86 1.86
CA ASN A 292 7.16 -26.80 1.11
C ASN A 292 8.03 -25.54 1.09
N PRO A 293 7.99 -24.74 0.01
CA PRO A 293 8.66 -23.45 -0.03
C PRO A 293 8.21 -22.56 1.12
N SER A 294 9.16 -21.96 1.83
CA SER A 294 8.88 -20.95 2.85
C SER A 294 8.56 -19.59 2.23
N ALA A 295 7.74 -18.82 2.92
CA ALA A 295 7.48 -17.43 2.60
C ALA A 295 8.79 -16.63 2.61
N THR A 296 9.01 -15.84 1.57
CA THR A 296 10.03 -14.79 1.59
C THR A 296 9.56 -13.65 2.48
N LYS A 297 10.50 -12.93 3.09
CA LYS A 297 10.17 -11.68 3.80
C LYS A 297 9.41 -10.74 2.85
N PRO A 298 8.31 -10.12 3.28
CA PRO A 298 7.53 -9.26 2.42
C PRO A 298 8.29 -7.97 2.09
N LEU A 299 8.07 -7.44 0.89
CA LEU A 299 8.50 -6.09 0.56
C LEU A 299 7.67 -5.08 1.36
N VAL A 300 8.31 -3.98 1.79
CA VAL A 300 7.61 -2.87 2.42
C VAL A 300 6.61 -2.30 1.43
N SER A 301 5.37 -2.15 1.86
CA SER A 301 4.33 -1.59 1.03
C SER A 301 4.48 -0.08 0.86
N ASP A 302 4.31 0.40 -0.37
CA ASP A 302 4.19 1.83 -0.71
C ASP A 302 2.94 2.51 -0.11
N ALA A 303 2.22 1.85 0.80
CA ALA A 303 1.04 2.38 1.48
C ALA A 303 1.42 3.13 2.78
N ALA A 304 2.58 2.81 3.37
CA ALA A 304 3.14 3.53 4.51
C ALA A 304 3.48 4.99 4.18
N SER A 305 3.85 5.29 2.93
CA SER A 305 4.38 6.59 2.48
C SER A 305 3.34 7.71 2.35
N ALA A 306 2.04 7.45 2.55
CA ALA A 306 1.00 8.44 2.29
C ALA A 306 0.54 9.28 3.51
N ASP A 307 1.21 9.20 4.68
CA ASP A 307 0.90 10.09 5.83
C ASP A 307 1.92 9.91 6.97
N GLN A 308 2.91 10.79 7.01
CA GLN A 308 3.58 11.16 8.24
C GLN A 308 3.33 12.66 8.42
N GLY A 309 2.36 12.99 9.27
CA GLY A 309 2.17 14.33 9.79
C GLY A 309 2.80 14.43 11.19
N ASP A 310 3.87 15.22 11.27
CA ASP A 310 4.40 15.91 12.45
C ASP A 310 4.96 15.09 13.63
N ALA A 311 6.14 14.50 13.40
CA ALA A 311 7.33 14.76 14.23
C ALA A 311 8.57 14.20 13.51
N ASP A 312 9.39 15.09 12.95
CA ASP A 312 10.73 14.85 12.37
C ASP A 312 10.87 13.87 11.19
N THR A 313 9.89 13.83 10.29
CA THR A 313 10.12 13.34 8.93
C THR A 313 10.85 14.42 8.13
N MET A 314 12.12 14.18 7.80
CA MET A 314 12.83 14.91 6.75
C MET A 314 12.00 14.88 5.45
N SER A 315 11.36 16.01 5.15
CA SER A 315 10.42 16.23 4.05
C SER A 315 10.81 15.55 2.73
N PHE A 316 9.93 14.70 2.17
CA PHE A 316 10.01 14.23 0.77
C PHE A 316 9.83 15.38 -0.24
N ASN A 317 9.31 16.52 0.21
CA ASN A 317 9.09 17.73 -0.57
C ASN A 317 10.11 18.80 -0.16
N ARG A 318 11.15 19.01 -0.96
CA ARG A 318 12.18 20.01 -0.65
C ARG A 318 11.95 21.26 -1.47
N SER A 319 11.44 22.32 -0.81
CA SER A 319 11.43 23.66 -1.38
C SER A 319 12.81 24.29 -1.27
N PHE A 320 13.28 24.95 -2.32
CA PHE A 320 14.54 25.68 -2.33
C PHE A 320 14.49 26.85 -3.33
N GLN A 321 15.41 27.79 -3.17
CA GLN A 321 15.55 28.94 -4.07
C GLN A 321 16.87 28.84 -4.84
N VAL A 322 16.85 29.31 -6.09
CA VAL A 322 18.07 29.56 -6.88
C VAL A 322 17.95 30.98 -7.43
N GLY A 323 18.67 31.92 -6.83
CA GLY A 323 18.43 33.36 -7.08
C GLY A 323 17.06 33.78 -6.55
N ALA A 324 16.26 34.47 -7.38
CA ALA A 324 14.89 34.89 -7.02
C ALA A 324 13.82 33.82 -7.31
N GLU A 325 14.21 32.70 -7.94
CA GLU A 325 13.30 31.68 -8.42
C GLU A 325 13.07 30.58 -7.37
N HIS A 326 11.84 30.09 -7.27
CA HIS A 326 11.43 29.09 -6.29
C HIS A 326 11.21 27.73 -6.94
N TYR A 327 11.79 26.69 -6.34
CA TYR A 327 11.71 25.33 -6.82
C TYR A 327 11.20 24.38 -5.73
N LEU A 328 10.58 23.29 -6.17
CA LEU A 328 10.09 22.20 -5.32
C LEU A 328 10.54 20.87 -5.91
N LEU A 329 11.41 20.15 -5.19
CA LEU A 329 11.69 18.74 -5.46
C LEU A 329 10.61 17.90 -4.78
N ARG A 330 9.96 17.01 -5.53
CA ARG A 330 8.94 16.09 -5.02
C ARG A 330 8.84 14.82 -5.86
N PRO A 331 8.19 13.74 -5.38
CA PRO A 331 7.87 12.59 -6.21
C PRO A 331 7.06 12.98 -7.45
N MET A 332 7.32 12.27 -8.55
CA MET A 332 6.58 12.42 -9.81
C MET A 332 5.21 11.77 -9.70
N GLU A 333 4.18 12.49 -10.13
CA GLU A 333 2.82 11.98 -10.25
C GLU A 333 2.39 11.88 -11.72
N GLN A 334 1.27 11.20 -11.97
CA GLN A 334 0.74 11.03 -13.33
C GLN A 334 0.43 12.36 -14.04
N ARG A 335 0.11 13.43 -13.29
CA ARG A 335 -0.11 14.79 -13.83
C ARG A 335 1.17 15.40 -14.41
N ASP A 336 2.33 15.04 -13.88
CA ASP A 336 3.62 15.64 -14.27
C ASP A 336 4.19 15.08 -15.56
N ILE A 337 3.68 13.92 -16.02
CA ILE A 337 4.19 13.22 -17.22
C ILE A 337 4.19 14.15 -18.44
N ALA A 338 3.20 15.05 -18.57
CA ALA A 338 3.17 15.99 -19.68
C ALA A 338 4.40 16.94 -19.67
N GLY A 339 4.78 17.47 -18.50
CA GLY A 339 5.96 18.31 -18.35
C GLY A 339 7.27 17.53 -18.51
N ALA A 340 7.35 16.33 -17.95
CA ALA A 340 8.52 15.46 -18.12
C ALA A 340 8.75 15.08 -19.60
N LEU A 341 7.68 14.78 -20.34
CA LEU A 341 7.77 14.48 -21.77
C LEU A 341 8.30 15.66 -22.60
N LEU A 342 7.91 16.89 -22.26
CA LEU A 342 8.42 18.07 -22.96
C LEU A 342 9.93 18.20 -22.76
N ILE A 343 10.43 17.97 -21.55
CA ILE A 343 11.87 17.97 -21.29
C ILE A 343 12.56 16.82 -22.03
N GLU A 344 12.04 15.60 -21.90
CA GLU A 344 12.59 14.40 -22.52
C GLU A 344 12.74 14.55 -24.05
N GLN A 345 11.72 15.12 -24.71
CA GLN A 345 11.74 15.41 -26.15
C GLN A 345 12.77 16.47 -26.55
N THR A 346 13.21 17.32 -25.62
CA THR A 346 14.24 18.34 -25.90
C THR A 346 15.65 17.86 -25.63
N VAL A 347 15.83 16.82 -24.81
CA VAL A 347 17.16 16.34 -24.37
C VAL A 347 17.55 15.00 -24.98
N GLN A 348 16.62 14.24 -25.55
CA GLN A 348 16.88 12.94 -26.17
C GLN A 348 16.48 12.93 -27.64
N ASP A 349 17.34 12.34 -28.48
CA ASP A 349 17.04 12.11 -29.90
C ASP A 349 15.91 11.06 -30.09
N TYR A 350 15.76 10.16 -29.12
CA TYR A 350 14.75 9.10 -29.10
C TYR A 350 14.06 9.05 -27.73
N PRO A 351 13.13 9.99 -27.47
CA PRO A 351 12.54 10.19 -26.16
C PRO A 351 11.64 9.02 -25.73
N TRP A 352 11.59 8.74 -24.43
CA TRP A 352 10.54 7.88 -23.87
C TRP A 352 9.14 8.38 -24.22
N THR A 353 8.23 7.43 -24.46
CA THR A 353 6.82 7.75 -24.74
C THR A 353 6.05 8.00 -23.45
N ARG A 354 4.86 8.62 -23.55
CA ARG A 354 3.91 8.74 -22.43
C ARG A 354 3.58 7.38 -21.79
N GLY A 355 3.57 6.32 -22.60
CA GLY A 355 3.37 4.94 -22.12
C GLY A 355 4.48 4.49 -21.19
N ASN A 356 5.74 4.72 -21.57
CA ASN A 356 6.90 4.33 -20.75
C ASN A 356 6.87 4.97 -19.36
N PHE A 357 6.61 6.28 -19.27
CA PHE A 357 6.46 6.96 -17.97
C PHE A 357 5.30 6.40 -17.14
N LYS A 358 4.12 6.17 -17.76
CA LYS A 358 2.97 5.59 -17.05
C LYS A 358 3.26 4.20 -16.52
N ASP A 359 3.92 3.36 -17.32
CA ASP A 359 4.24 2.00 -16.96
C ASP A 359 5.29 1.95 -15.85
N SER A 360 6.29 2.84 -15.86
CA SER A 360 7.23 3.00 -14.76
C SER A 360 6.55 3.40 -13.44
N LEU A 361 5.66 4.41 -13.47
CA LEU A 361 4.92 4.81 -12.27
C LEU A 361 4.00 3.70 -11.76
N ARG A 362 3.33 2.96 -12.67
CA ARG A 362 2.49 1.80 -12.30
C ARG A 362 3.29 0.64 -11.72
N ALA A 363 4.52 0.46 -12.18
CA ALA A 363 5.45 -0.55 -11.67
C ALA A 363 6.11 -0.14 -10.35
N GLY A 364 5.79 1.04 -9.79
CA GLY A 364 6.33 1.52 -8.52
C GLY A 364 7.77 2.02 -8.62
N TYR A 365 8.27 2.36 -9.81
CA TYR A 365 9.63 2.87 -9.98
C TYR A 365 9.75 4.26 -9.35
N PRO A 366 10.70 4.49 -8.42
CA PRO A 366 10.94 5.81 -7.85
C PRO A 366 11.17 6.85 -8.96
N ALA A 367 10.31 7.86 -8.99
CA ALA A 367 10.38 8.93 -9.97
C ALA A 367 10.21 10.28 -9.27
N TRP A 368 10.97 11.26 -9.72
CA TRP A 368 11.10 12.57 -9.08
C TRP A 368 10.99 13.68 -10.10
N VAL A 369 10.43 14.80 -9.68
CA VAL A 369 10.39 16.04 -10.46
C VAL A 369 10.90 17.21 -9.65
N ILE A 370 11.48 18.18 -10.33
CA ILE A 370 11.65 19.53 -9.80
C ILE A 370 10.68 20.43 -10.54
N GLU A 371 9.84 21.08 -9.77
CA GLU A 371 8.85 22.05 -10.21
C GLU A 371 9.39 23.46 -9.97
N HIS A 372 9.23 24.35 -10.94
CA HIS A 372 9.55 25.77 -10.86
C HIS A 372 8.25 26.56 -10.71
N LYS A 373 8.12 27.37 -9.66
CA LYS A 373 6.94 28.21 -9.40
C LYS A 373 7.12 29.57 -10.06
N LEU A 374 6.23 29.94 -10.99
CA LEU A 374 6.36 31.11 -11.87
C LEU A 374 5.80 32.43 -11.28
N SER A 375 5.33 32.45 -10.02
CA SER A 375 4.78 33.66 -9.38
C SER A 375 5.12 33.76 -7.90
N SER A 376 5.46 34.97 -7.44
CA SER A 376 5.67 35.34 -6.04
C SER A 376 4.50 36.17 -5.45
N THR A 377 3.33 36.21 -6.10
CA THR A 377 2.14 36.91 -5.57
C THR A 377 0.98 35.96 -5.30
N PRO A 378 0.37 35.99 -4.10
CA PRO A 378 -0.86 35.25 -3.81
C PRO A 378 -2.04 36.00 -4.44
N VAL A 379 -2.71 35.38 -5.41
CA VAL A 379 -4.01 35.86 -5.91
C VAL A 379 -4.96 34.67 -5.99
N ASP A 380 -6.12 34.83 -5.37
CA ASP A 380 -7.21 33.88 -5.16
C ASP A 380 -7.99 33.48 -6.43
N ASP A 381 -7.31 33.12 -7.53
CA ASP A 381 -8.04 32.59 -8.69
C ASP A 381 -7.27 31.48 -9.43
N ALA A 382 -8.01 30.44 -9.82
CA ALA A 382 -7.52 29.15 -10.26
C ALA A 382 -6.55 29.21 -11.46
N GLY A 383 -5.28 28.94 -11.18
CA GLY A 383 -4.22 28.74 -12.17
C GLY A 383 -2.88 28.54 -11.48
N ASP A 384 -2.57 27.30 -11.11
CA ASP A 384 -1.29 26.90 -10.50
C ASP A 384 -0.16 27.12 -11.53
N ASP A 385 0.45 28.31 -11.53
CA ASP A 385 1.47 28.71 -12.51
C ASP A 385 2.81 28.07 -12.12
N SER A 386 2.89 26.75 -12.28
CA SER A 386 4.08 25.96 -12.01
C SER A 386 4.40 25.05 -13.18
N ARG A 387 5.70 24.85 -13.43
CA ARG A 387 6.18 24.01 -14.54
C ARG A 387 7.24 23.03 -14.09
N ILE A 388 7.18 21.81 -14.60
CA ILE A 388 8.24 20.82 -14.38
C ILE A 388 9.47 21.25 -15.19
N VAL A 389 10.63 21.31 -14.53
CA VAL A 389 11.91 21.75 -15.13
C VAL A 389 12.98 20.67 -15.15
N SER A 390 12.82 19.61 -14.37
CA SER A 390 13.67 18.42 -14.44
C SER A 390 12.96 17.21 -13.87
N PHE A 391 13.42 16.02 -14.25
CA PHE A 391 12.89 14.78 -13.70
C PHE A 391 13.96 13.68 -13.66
N ALA A 392 13.70 12.65 -12.87
CA ALA A 392 14.47 11.42 -12.87
C ALA A 392 13.57 10.20 -12.61
N VAL A 393 13.94 9.05 -13.16
CA VAL A 393 13.27 7.75 -12.98
C VAL A 393 14.32 6.70 -12.67
N GLN A 394 14.07 5.91 -11.63
CA GLN A 394 14.96 4.88 -11.12
C GLN A 394 14.19 3.58 -10.96
N MET A 395 14.82 2.45 -11.27
CA MET A 395 14.30 1.12 -10.96
C MET A 395 15.16 0.50 -9.87
N LEU A 396 14.53 -0.07 -8.85
CA LEU A 396 15.23 -0.81 -7.80
C LEU A 396 15.21 -2.30 -8.18
N ALA A 397 16.35 -2.83 -8.64
CA ALA A 397 16.52 -4.26 -8.84
C ALA A 397 16.94 -4.93 -7.52
N PRO A 398 16.90 -6.26 -7.40
CA PRO A 398 17.20 -6.96 -6.15
C PRO A 398 18.59 -6.68 -5.56
N ASP A 399 19.58 -6.36 -6.40
CA ASP A 399 20.99 -6.23 -6.04
C ASP A 399 21.63 -4.88 -6.44
N VAL A 400 20.91 -4.04 -7.21
CA VAL A 400 21.43 -2.76 -7.70
C VAL A 400 20.30 -1.81 -8.09
N ALA A 401 20.46 -0.52 -7.83
CA ALA A 401 19.54 0.51 -8.33
C ALA A 401 19.95 0.95 -9.73
N HIS A 402 19.00 1.01 -10.66
CA HIS A 402 19.23 1.46 -12.05
C HIS A 402 18.66 2.86 -12.27
N VAL A 403 19.49 3.83 -12.66
CA VAL A 403 18.98 5.11 -13.19
C VAL A 403 18.50 4.88 -14.61
N LEU A 404 17.18 4.97 -14.82
CA LEU A 404 16.58 4.76 -16.13
C LEU A 404 16.57 6.04 -16.96
N LEU A 405 16.19 7.15 -16.34
CA LEU A 405 16.19 8.48 -16.95
C LEU A 405 16.59 9.54 -15.92
N ILE A 406 17.29 10.56 -16.39
CA ILE A 406 17.50 11.81 -15.67
C ILE A 406 17.70 12.92 -16.69
N ALA A 407 16.92 13.99 -16.54
CA ALA A 407 16.96 15.11 -17.47
C ALA A 407 16.65 16.43 -16.77
N VAL A 408 17.27 17.49 -17.27
CA VAL A 408 17.06 18.87 -16.83
C VAL A 408 16.83 19.71 -18.08
N GLU A 409 15.85 20.62 -18.03
CA GLU A 409 15.56 21.60 -19.08
C GLU A 409 16.85 22.31 -19.51
N PRO A 410 17.16 22.41 -20.81
CA PRO A 410 18.44 22.94 -21.31
C PRO A 410 18.82 24.32 -20.74
N SER A 411 17.86 25.22 -20.57
CA SER A 411 18.08 26.58 -20.02
C SER A 411 18.48 26.60 -18.53
N LEU A 412 18.30 25.48 -17.82
CA LEU A 412 18.55 25.32 -16.39
C LEU A 412 19.67 24.31 -16.08
N GLN A 413 20.34 23.77 -17.10
CA GLN A 413 21.51 22.93 -16.92
C GLN A 413 22.68 23.73 -16.31
N GLY A 414 23.55 23.02 -15.58
CA GLY A 414 24.66 23.65 -14.84
C GLY A 414 24.26 24.34 -13.54
N LYS A 415 22.96 24.40 -13.21
CA LYS A 415 22.45 24.98 -11.95
C LYS A 415 22.33 23.99 -10.79
N GLY A 416 23.00 22.83 -10.86
CA GLY A 416 22.99 21.82 -9.79
C GLY A 416 21.70 20.99 -9.67
N LEU A 417 20.65 21.25 -10.46
CA LEU A 417 19.39 20.48 -10.44
C LEU A 417 19.59 18.98 -10.74
N GLY A 418 20.47 18.67 -11.71
CA GLY A 418 20.82 17.29 -12.01
C GLY A 418 21.56 16.59 -10.87
N THR A 419 22.46 17.31 -10.17
CA THR A 419 23.14 16.81 -8.97
C THR A 419 22.14 16.53 -7.86
N LEU A 420 21.18 17.43 -7.63
CA LEU A 420 20.13 17.23 -6.65
C LEU A 420 19.31 15.97 -6.95
N LEU A 421 18.85 15.79 -8.18
CA LEU A 421 18.14 14.58 -8.60
C LEU A 421 18.99 13.32 -8.43
N LEU A 422 20.25 13.34 -8.88
CA LEU A 422 21.14 12.18 -8.76
C LEU A 422 21.37 11.80 -7.29
N LYS A 423 21.59 12.78 -6.41
CA LYS A 423 21.72 12.57 -4.96
C LYS A 423 20.44 12.06 -4.32
N THR A 424 19.28 12.51 -4.79
CA THR A 424 17.99 11.94 -4.38
C THR A 424 17.89 10.47 -4.76
N LEU A 425 18.32 10.08 -5.98
CA LEU A 425 18.33 8.68 -6.39
C LEU A 425 19.31 7.83 -5.59
N GLU A 426 20.52 8.34 -5.31
CA GLU A 426 21.50 7.66 -4.42
C GLU A 426 20.93 7.43 -3.02
N LYS A 427 20.25 8.45 -2.46
CA LYS A 427 19.54 8.32 -1.17
C LYS A 427 18.44 7.26 -1.21
N ASN A 428 17.66 7.22 -2.30
CA ASN A 428 16.60 6.22 -2.46
C ASN A 428 17.18 4.81 -2.50
N ALA A 429 18.29 4.59 -3.21
CA ALA A 429 18.95 3.29 -3.29
C ALA A 429 19.41 2.81 -1.92
N LEU A 430 20.12 3.66 -1.16
CA LEU A 430 20.56 3.32 0.20
C LEU A 430 19.41 3.08 1.16
N SER A 431 18.32 3.86 1.04
CA SER A 431 17.10 3.68 1.83
C SER A 431 16.37 2.38 1.50
N ALA A 432 16.58 1.84 0.29
CA ALA A 432 16.09 0.53 -0.13
C ALA A 432 17.08 -0.61 0.20
N GLY A 433 18.16 -0.34 0.93
CA GLY A 433 19.18 -1.33 1.29
C GLY A 433 20.14 -1.69 0.16
N LEU A 434 20.18 -0.92 -0.92
CA LEU A 434 21.06 -1.13 -2.06
C LEU A 434 22.31 -0.26 -1.93
N ASP A 435 23.48 -0.89 -1.98
CA ASP A 435 24.78 -0.24 -1.89
C ASP A 435 25.39 0.08 -3.26
N LYS A 436 24.63 -0.09 -4.35
CA LYS A 436 25.09 0.17 -5.72
C LYS A 436 24.05 0.89 -6.56
N GLN A 437 24.51 1.81 -7.39
CA GLN A 437 23.72 2.44 -8.44
C GLN A 437 24.42 2.33 -9.80
N LEU A 438 23.69 1.85 -10.80
CA LEU A 438 24.15 1.62 -12.16
C LEU A 438 23.35 2.48 -13.15
N LEU A 439 24.02 2.88 -14.23
CA LEU A 439 23.39 3.59 -15.34
C LEU A 439 24.10 3.31 -16.67
N GLU A 440 23.36 3.52 -17.75
CA GLU A 440 23.87 3.51 -19.11
C GLU A 440 23.80 4.91 -19.73
N VAL A 441 24.88 5.33 -20.38
CA VAL A 441 24.94 6.61 -21.10
C VAL A 441 25.45 6.39 -22.52
N ARG A 442 24.88 7.12 -23.48
CA ARG A 442 25.34 7.10 -24.88
C ARG A 442 26.82 7.42 -24.97
N ARG A 443 27.54 6.68 -25.81
CA ARG A 443 28.96 6.91 -26.06
C ARG A 443 29.25 8.32 -26.61
N SER A 444 28.33 8.89 -27.37
CA SER A 444 28.39 10.26 -27.89
C SER A 444 28.08 11.35 -26.85
N ASN A 445 27.48 11.01 -25.71
CA ASN A 445 27.08 12.00 -24.71
C ASN A 445 28.20 12.27 -23.68
N ASP A 446 29.23 12.98 -24.14
CA ASP A 446 30.39 13.35 -23.32
C ASP A 446 30.01 14.20 -22.09
N GLN A 447 28.97 15.04 -22.22
CA GLN A 447 28.53 15.92 -21.13
C GLN A 447 27.96 15.10 -19.97
N ALA A 448 27.07 14.14 -20.24
CA ALA A 448 26.50 13.26 -19.23
C ALA A 448 27.58 12.32 -18.64
N GLN A 449 28.50 11.79 -19.46
CA GLN A 449 29.63 11.00 -18.96
C GLN A 449 30.47 11.79 -17.94
N ARG A 450 30.85 13.04 -18.25
CA ARG A 450 31.59 13.90 -17.30
C ARG A 450 30.78 14.25 -16.06
N PHE A 451 29.45 14.40 -16.20
CA PHE A 451 28.57 14.62 -15.06
C PHE A 451 28.62 13.44 -14.07
N TYR A 452 28.45 12.20 -14.52
CA TYR A 452 28.49 11.04 -13.63
C TYR A 452 29.89 10.76 -13.06
N LEU A 453 30.95 10.92 -13.86
CA LEU A 453 32.33 10.76 -13.40
C LEU A 453 32.67 11.72 -12.24
N ARG A 454 32.19 12.98 -12.30
CA ARG A 454 32.37 13.94 -11.19
C ARG A 454 31.62 13.54 -9.92
N HIS A 455 30.52 12.79 -10.05
CA HIS A 455 29.78 12.22 -8.93
C HIS A 455 30.32 10.87 -8.46
N ARG A 456 31.55 10.51 -8.90
CA ARG A 456 32.29 9.29 -8.52
C ARG A 456 31.69 7.98 -9.05
N TYR A 457 30.94 8.04 -10.15
CA TYR A 457 30.62 6.82 -10.89
C TYR A 457 31.85 6.34 -11.66
N ALA A 458 32.14 5.06 -11.61
CA ALA A 458 33.21 4.42 -12.36
C ALA A 458 32.67 3.77 -13.63
N VAL A 459 33.44 3.81 -14.73
CA VAL A 459 33.10 3.05 -15.94
C VAL A 459 33.43 1.58 -15.69
N ILE A 460 32.41 0.72 -15.77
CA ILE A 460 32.54 -0.73 -15.56
C ILE A 460 32.48 -1.52 -16.86
N GLY A 461 32.06 -0.90 -17.97
CA GLY A 461 32.07 -1.56 -19.26
C GLY A 461 31.36 -0.81 -20.37
N THR A 462 31.11 -1.52 -21.47
CA THR A 462 30.40 -1.00 -22.64
C THR A 462 29.40 -2.05 -23.13
N ARG A 463 28.15 -1.66 -23.33
CA ARG A 463 27.12 -2.50 -23.98
C ARG A 463 27.05 -2.14 -25.46
N LYS A 464 27.40 -3.10 -26.32
CA LYS A 464 27.43 -2.89 -27.77
C LYS A 464 26.03 -2.77 -28.34
N GLY A 465 25.79 -1.74 -29.17
CA GLY A 465 24.52 -1.52 -29.86
C GLY A 465 23.29 -1.48 -28.93
N TYR A 466 23.47 -0.92 -27.72
CA TYR A 466 22.45 -0.85 -26.69
C TYR A 466 21.32 0.11 -27.08
N TYR A 467 21.65 1.30 -27.56
CA TYR A 467 20.66 2.24 -28.07
C TYR A 467 20.37 1.90 -29.52
N ARG A 468 19.15 1.45 -29.81
CA ARG A 468 18.70 1.08 -31.16
C ARG A 468 17.76 2.13 -31.71
N GLU A 469 18.02 2.55 -32.94
CA GLU A 469 17.26 3.59 -33.62
C GLU A 469 16.26 2.97 -34.60
N VAL A 470 15.15 3.68 -34.86
CA VAL A 470 14.10 3.24 -35.80
C VAL A 470 14.65 3.08 -37.23
N GLY A 471 15.75 3.77 -37.56
CA GLY A 471 16.46 3.66 -38.84
C GLY A 471 17.48 2.52 -38.94
N GLY A 472 17.62 1.67 -37.91
CA GLY A 472 18.56 0.53 -37.91
C GLY A 472 19.99 0.87 -37.48
N ALA A 473 20.29 2.14 -37.19
CA ALA A 473 21.52 2.52 -36.52
C ALA A 473 21.50 2.05 -35.05
N SER A 474 22.66 1.70 -34.52
CA SER A 474 22.82 1.31 -33.12
C SER A 474 24.04 1.99 -32.52
N GLU A 475 23.90 2.49 -31.31
CA GLU A 475 24.97 3.13 -30.55
C GLU A 475 25.32 2.32 -29.30
N ASP A 476 26.61 2.26 -28.99
CA ASP A 476 27.11 1.66 -27.75
C ASP A 476 26.72 2.52 -26.53
N ALA A 477 26.45 1.86 -25.41
CA ALA A 477 26.31 2.51 -24.13
C ALA A 477 27.56 2.29 -23.26
N ILE A 478 28.06 3.35 -22.65
CA ILE A 478 29.01 3.25 -21.54
C ILE A 478 28.22 2.93 -20.29
N VAL A 479 28.61 1.85 -19.59
CA VAL A 479 27.97 1.45 -18.33
C VAL A 479 28.79 2.01 -17.19
N LEU A 480 28.13 2.77 -16.32
CA LEU A 480 28.75 3.34 -15.13
C LEU A 480 28.07 2.80 -13.88
N GLU A 481 28.86 2.60 -12.83
CA GLU A 481 28.41 2.12 -11.52
C GLU A 481 29.06 2.94 -10.42
N LYS A 482 28.33 3.16 -9.33
CA LYS A 482 28.86 3.71 -8.08
C LYS A 482 28.47 2.79 -6.92
N THR A 483 29.44 2.42 -6.10
CA THR A 483 29.20 1.90 -4.75
C THR A 483 28.84 3.07 -3.83
N LEU A 484 27.75 2.95 -3.10
CA LEU A 484 27.16 3.99 -2.27
C LEU A 484 27.53 3.74 -0.80
N GLU A 485 28.00 4.79 -0.13
CA GLU A 485 28.30 4.78 1.30
C GLU A 485 27.36 5.73 2.05
N SER A 486 27.12 5.51 3.34
CA SER A 486 26.22 6.36 4.15
C SER A 486 26.63 7.84 4.16
N ASP A 487 27.92 8.12 4.00
CA ASP A 487 28.48 9.47 3.93
C ASP A 487 28.25 10.16 2.57
N ASP A 488 27.87 9.42 1.51
CA ASP A 488 27.56 9.98 0.19
C ASP A 488 26.25 10.80 0.17
N VAL A 489 25.44 10.70 1.22
CA VAL A 489 24.07 11.21 1.30
C VAL A 489 23.92 12.50 2.10
N GLU A 490 24.97 12.91 2.83
CA GLU A 490 25.02 14.23 3.48
C GLU A 490 25.23 15.33 2.42
N PHE A 491 24.12 15.81 1.83
CA PHE A 491 24.15 16.88 0.84
C PHE A 491 23.32 18.09 1.28
N THR A 492 24.03 19.16 1.65
CA THR A 492 23.44 20.47 1.94
C THR A 492 23.44 21.31 0.67
N PHE A 493 22.25 21.54 0.10
CA PHE A 493 22.06 22.49 -1.00
C PHE A 493 22.08 23.90 -0.40
N ASN A 494 23.17 24.65 -0.59
CA ASN A 494 23.28 26.04 -0.13
C ASN A 494 22.73 26.98 -1.20
N SER A 495 21.73 27.81 -0.82
CA SER A 495 21.05 28.77 -1.71
C SER A 495 21.93 29.94 -2.18
N ASP A 496 23.06 30.18 -1.50
CA ASP A 496 23.80 31.45 -1.58
C ASP A 496 25.18 31.36 -2.26
N SER A 497 25.58 30.19 -2.77
CA SER A 497 26.85 30.04 -3.48
C SER A 497 26.62 29.89 -4.99
N GLU A 498 27.29 30.73 -5.79
CA GLU A 498 27.70 30.30 -7.13
C GLU A 498 28.26 28.87 -7.02
N ILE A 499 27.68 27.97 -7.79
CA ILE A 499 27.93 26.54 -7.71
C ILE A 499 29.38 26.29 -8.14
N GLN A 500 30.31 26.24 -7.17
CA GLN A 500 31.67 25.80 -7.42
C GLN A 500 31.71 24.27 -7.48
N ALA A 501 32.49 23.80 -8.47
CA ALA A 501 32.37 22.52 -9.17
C ALA A 501 32.88 21.28 -8.42
#